data_AF-A0A5A9ZSE7-F1
#
_entry.id   AF-A0A5A9ZSE7-F1
#
_cell.length_a   1.000
_cell.length_b   1.000
_cell.length_c   1.000
_cell.angle_alpha   90.00
_cell.angle_beta   90.00
_cell.angle_gamma   90.00
#
_symmetry.space_group_name_H-M   'P 1'
#
loop_
_entity.id
_entity.type
_entity.pdbx_description
1 polymer ?
#
loop_
_entity_poly.entity_id
_entity_poly.type
_entity_poly.pdbx_seq_one_letter_code
_entity_poly.pdbx_strand_id
1 'polypeptide(L)'
;MTSGEADLDEFRERLTAWLAARDEVDAAAGVEISEVSRPESSGMSNISVLFDATWTPAGTAAPGGAAGRRSAQLVARMCPQDEAFPVFPVYDLATQFDVMRVVGENTRLPVPRVRWLEQDPAILGAPFLVMDRASGRAPVDNPPYVFDGWLLEMAAEQQRELRDASVAVLAEIHQIPRPADLVASLAPADGMSALRVHVDEQRAYYEWTTREDGMAIPVIERAFDWIEAHWPAETGPDVLSWGDARIGNILYEGTTPTAVLDWEMAAIAPAEVDLGWFLYFHDLFQDLAVAFEFPGIPHVFDHGEVVEQYESQTGSTVRDLPFYYVYAGLRHAIIMARIARRRVHFGEQEAPASPDEYVLHHTMLERLIAD
;
A
#
# COMPACT_ATOMS: atom_id res chain seq x y z
N MET A 1 20.83 9.40 7.17
CA MET A 1 20.72 10.44 8.21
C MET A 1 20.96 9.81 9.58
N THR A 2 21.74 10.47 10.42
CA THR A 2 22.03 10.08 11.81
C THR A 2 20.77 10.10 12.66
N SER A 3 20.36 8.92 13.14
CA SER A 3 19.15 8.62 13.91
C SER A 3 19.18 9.12 15.37
N GLY A 4 19.47 10.40 15.59
CA GLY A 4 19.58 10.99 16.93
C GLY A 4 18.32 11.72 17.39
N GLU A 5 18.14 11.90 18.70
CA GLU A 5 17.08 12.74 19.29
C GLU A 5 17.09 14.18 18.73
N ALA A 6 18.27 14.72 18.42
CA ALA A 6 18.43 16.05 17.82
C ALA A 6 17.78 16.21 16.43
N ASP A 7 17.70 15.12 15.64
CA ASP A 7 17.03 15.10 14.33
C ASP A 7 15.51 15.21 14.49
N LEU A 8 14.95 14.59 15.54
CA LEU A 8 13.51 14.67 15.83
C LEU A 8 13.10 16.01 16.44
N ASP A 9 13.98 16.66 17.21
CA ASP A 9 13.73 18.00 17.72
C ASP A 9 13.74 19.05 16.60
N GLU A 10 14.71 19.01 15.68
CA GLU A 10 14.70 19.88 14.48
C GLU A 10 13.45 19.64 13.63
N PHE A 11 13.09 18.37 13.41
CA PHE A 11 11.87 17.99 12.71
C PHE A 11 10.62 18.59 13.38
N ARG A 12 10.52 18.50 14.72
CA ARG A 12 9.42 19.08 15.50
C ARG A 12 9.32 20.58 15.32
N GLU A 13 10.45 21.30 15.39
CA GLU A 13 10.48 22.76 15.23
C GLU A 13 9.99 23.19 13.85
N ARG A 14 10.51 22.55 12.79
CA ARG A 14 10.12 22.83 11.41
C ARG A 14 8.65 22.51 11.16
N LEU A 15 8.17 21.36 11.65
CA LEU A 15 6.77 20.97 11.53
C LEU A 15 5.83 21.90 12.30
N THR A 16 6.25 22.41 13.46
CA THR A 16 5.47 23.37 14.25
C THR A 16 5.33 24.70 13.50
N ALA A 17 6.44 25.21 12.95
CA ALA A 17 6.44 26.44 12.16
C ALA A 17 5.57 26.30 10.89
N TRP A 18 5.69 25.16 10.21
CA TRP A 18 4.87 24.85 9.03
C TRP A 18 3.38 24.79 9.36
N LEU A 19 2.97 24.08 10.41
CA LEU A 19 1.56 23.96 10.78
C LEU A 19 0.99 25.31 11.24
N ALA A 20 1.78 26.14 11.91
CA ALA A 20 1.38 27.49 12.29
C ALA A 20 1.19 28.44 11.11
N ALA A 21 1.83 28.17 9.96
CA ALA A 21 1.72 28.98 8.74
C ALA A 21 0.51 28.60 7.87
N ARG A 22 -0.24 27.56 8.22
CA ARG A 22 -1.42 27.10 7.48
C ARG A 22 -2.59 28.06 7.62
N ASP A 23 -3.26 28.39 6.51
CA ASP A 23 -4.44 29.27 6.50
C ASP A 23 -5.60 28.74 7.36
N GLU A 24 -5.67 27.42 7.53
CA GLU A 24 -6.67 26.73 8.33
C GLU A 24 -6.40 26.79 9.84
N VAL A 25 -5.25 27.35 10.25
CA VAL A 25 -4.77 27.42 11.62
C VAL A 25 -4.67 28.87 12.09
N ASP A 26 -5.25 29.17 13.25
CA ASP A 26 -5.07 30.45 13.92
C ASP A 26 -3.69 30.49 14.58
N ALA A 27 -2.73 31.05 13.84
CA ALA A 27 -1.36 31.23 14.28
C ALA A 27 -1.24 32.02 15.60
N ALA A 28 -2.16 32.94 15.88
CA ALA A 28 -2.12 33.78 17.09
C ALA A 28 -2.45 32.99 18.37
N ALA A 29 -3.20 31.88 18.22
CA ALA A 29 -3.53 30.98 19.32
C ALA A 29 -2.45 29.91 19.60
N GLY A 30 -1.42 29.83 18.76
CA GLY A 30 -0.25 28.96 18.92
C GLY A 30 -0.49 27.49 18.56
N VAL A 31 0.54 26.87 17.99
CA VAL A 31 0.59 25.44 17.65
C VAL A 31 1.55 24.74 18.59
N GLU A 32 1.19 23.53 19.00
CA GLU A 32 2.01 22.65 19.84
C GLU A 32 2.14 21.28 19.18
N ILE A 33 3.37 20.78 19.06
CA ILE A 33 3.69 19.45 18.59
C ILE A 33 4.47 18.71 19.67
N SER A 34 4.06 17.48 19.98
CA SER A 34 4.65 16.64 21.01
C SER A 34 4.74 15.18 20.56
N GLU A 35 5.37 14.31 21.36
CA GLU A 35 5.44 12.85 21.14
C GLU A 35 5.95 12.42 19.75
N VAL A 36 6.87 13.21 19.18
CA VAL A 36 7.47 12.94 17.86
C VAL A 36 8.32 11.68 17.92
N SER A 37 7.98 10.68 17.11
CA SER A 37 8.67 9.39 17.08
C SER A 37 8.61 8.74 15.70
N ARG A 38 9.57 7.85 15.43
CA ARG A 38 9.56 6.98 14.22
C ARG A 38 9.12 5.57 14.65
N PRO A 39 8.17 4.92 13.96
CA PRO A 39 7.80 3.55 14.29
C PRO A 39 8.97 2.60 14.05
N GLU A 40 9.15 1.62 14.94
CA GLU A 40 10.20 0.60 14.84
C GLU A 40 10.08 -0.26 13.57
N SER A 41 8.86 -0.43 13.07
CA SER A 41 8.53 -1.11 11.81
C SER A 41 7.95 -0.10 10.81
N SER A 42 8.80 0.69 10.16
CA SER A 42 8.40 1.45 8.97
C SER A 42 8.68 0.61 7.73
N GLY A 43 7.70 0.50 6.83
CA GLY A 43 7.85 -0.18 5.55
C GLY A 43 8.96 0.44 4.71
N MET A 44 9.52 -0.33 3.77
CA MET A 44 10.71 0.08 3.00
C MET A 44 10.43 1.21 1.98
N SER A 45 9.16 1.51 1.71
CA SER A 45 8.75 2.45 0.67
C SER A 45 8.67 3.91 1.13
N ASN A 46 8.37 4.18 2.40
CA ASN A 46 8.11 5.55 2.89
C ASN A 46 8.63 5.75 4.32
N ILE A 47 8.91 7.00 4.68
CA ILE A 47 9.28 7.38 6.04
C ILE A 47 8.03 7.86 6.77
N SER A 48 7.67 7.19 7.87
CA SER A 48 6.55 7.58 8.72
C SER A 48 7.06 8.20 10.02
N VAL A 49 6.53 9.37 10.39
CA VAL A 49 6.78 10.03 11.68
C VAL A 49 5.46 10.22 12.40
N LEU A 50 5.33 9.69 13.61
CA LEU A 50 4.17 9.83 14.48
C LEU A 50 4.35 11.07 15.36
N PHE A 51 3.29 11.84 15.58
CA PHE A 51 3.32 13.00 16.46
C PHE A 51 1.92 13.38 16.94
N ASP A 52 1.85 14.05 18.08
CA ASP A 52 0.61 14.65 18.59
C ASP A 52 0.64 16.15 18.24
N ALA A 53 -0.47 16.69 17.74
CA ALA A 53 -0.59 18.09 17.39
C ALA A 53 -1.80 18.73 18.05
N THR A 54 -1.59 19.94 18.56
CA THR A 54 -2.65 20.75 19.16
C THR A 54 -2.65 22.16 18.55
N TRP A 55 -3.77 22.56 17.95
CA TRP A 55 -3.90 23.82 17.19
C TRP A 55 -5.31 24.41 17.31
N THR A 56 -5.47 25.69 16.97
CA THR A 56 -6.79 26.33 16.91
C THR A 56 -7.18 26.53 15.45
N PRO A 57 -8.37 26.11 14.99
CA PRO A 57 -8.77 26.31 13.60
C PRO A 57 -9.12 27.79 13.32
N ALA A 58 -8.64 28.31 12.19
CA ALA A 58 -8.96 29.66 11.74
C ALA A 58 -10.48 29.84 11.51
N GLY A 59 -11.02 31.01 11.86
CA GLY A 59 -12.41 31.38 11.57
C GLY A 59 -13.50 30.68 12.41
N THR A 60 -13.14 29.86 13.41
CA THR A 60 -14.14 29.15 14.25
C THR A 60 -14.61 29.92 15.49
N ALA A 61 -14.22 31.19 15.63
CA ALA A 61 -14.75 32.06 16.67
C ALA A 61 -16.24 32.37 16.37
N ALA A 62 -17.15 31.67 17.05
CA ALA A 62 -18.54 32.11 17.14
C ALA A 62 -18.58 33.54 17.72
N PRO A 63 -19.57 34.39 17.38
CA PRO A 63 -19.70 35.71 18.01
C PRO A 63 -19.86 35.54 19.53
N GLY A 64 -18.78 35.78 20.28
CA GLY A 64 -18.72 35.65 21.74
C GLY A 64 -18.15 34.32 22.30
N GLY A 65 -17.58 33.43 21.48
CA GLY A 65 -16.95 32.18 21.94
C GLY A 65 -15.49 32.07 21.49
N ALA A 66 -14.61 31.63 22.40
CA ALA A 66 -13.24 31.26 22.04
C ALA A 66 -13.26 30.10 21.03
N ALA A 67 -12.51 30.23 19.94
CA ALA A 67 -12.27 29.12 19.03
C ALA A 67 -11.68 27.94 19.83
N GLY A 68 -12.34 26.78 19.75
CA GLY A 68 -11.93 25.61 20.52
C GLY A 68 -10.61 25.03 20.00
N ARG A 69 -9.61 24.92 20.87
CA ARG A 69 -8.36 24.22 20.60
C ARG A 69 -8.67 22.76 20.23
N ARG A 70 -8.09 22.29 19.12
CA ARG A 70 -8.17 20.92 18.60
C ARG A 70 -6.90 20.18 18.97
N SER A 71 -7.01 18.89 19.23
CA SER A 71 -5.88 17.99 19.43
C SER A 71 -6.11 16.72 18.63
N ALA A 72 -5.07 16.20 17.98
CA ALA A 72 -5.12 14.97 17.22
C ALA A 72 -3.77 14.26 17.24
N GLN A 73 -3.81 12.93 17.17
CA GLN A 73 -2.64 12.10 16.91
C GLN A 73 -2.50 11.95 15.41
N LEU A 74 -1.32 12.23 14.87
CA LEU A 74 -1.08 12.37 13.45
C LEU A 74 0.10 11.54 12.98
N VAL A 75 0.15 11.30 11.68
CA VAL A 75 1.26 10.66 10.97
C VAL A 75 1.67 11.56 9.82
N ALA A 76 2.96 11.88 9.74
CA ALA A 76 3.58 12.44 8.55
C ALA A 76 4.19 11.29 7.74
N ARG A 77 3.74 11.11 6.50
CA ARG A 77 4.32 10.16 5.54
C ARG A 77 5.12 10.96 4.51
N MET A 78 6.42 10.67 4.42
CA MET A 78 7.37 11.40 3.60
C MET A 78 7.96 10.48 2.52
N CYS A 79 8.26 11.06 1.35
CA CYS A 79 9.00 10.35 0.31
C CYS A 79 10.39 9.95 0.82
N PRO A 80 10.90 8.77 0.43
CA PRO A 80 12.31 8.45 0.65
C PRO A 80 13.20 9.38 -0.17
N GLN A 81 14.43 9.59 0.30
CA GLN A 81 15.43 10.35 -0.45
C GLN A 81 16.01 9.51 -1.60
N ASP A 82 16.50 10.15 -2.67
CA ASP A 82 17.05 9.44 -3.83
C ASP A 82 18.25 8.55 -3.45
N GLU A 83 19.06 8.96 -2.48
CA GLU A 83 20.19 8.19 -1.96
C GLU A 83 19.75 6.92 -1.19
N ALA A 84 18.45 6.74 -0.95
CA ALA A 84 17.92 5.58 -0.23
C ALA A 84 17.74 4.33 -1.11
N PHE A 85 18.14 4.39 -2.39
CA PHE A 85 17.88 3.37 -3.41
C PHE A 85 16.37 3.07 -3.46
N PRO A 86 15.57 3.98 -4.04
CA PRO A 86 14.12 3.93 -3.95
C PRO A 86 13.56 2.63 -4.53
N VAL A 87 12.42 2.20 -3.98
CA VAL A 87 11.69 1.03 -4.47
C VAL A 87 10.92 1.40 -5.74
N PHE A 88 10.23 2.54 -5.74
CA PHE A 88 9.42 3.00 -6.86
C PHE A 88 10.14 4.09 -7.68
N PRO A 89 9.84 4.20 -8.99
CA PRO A 89 10.43 5.24 -9.84
C PRO A 89 9.92 6.64 -9.51
N VAL A 90 8.68 6.74 -9.00
CA VAL A 90 8.02 8.01 -8.66
C VAL A 90 7.22 7.79 -7.37
N TYR A 91 7.28 8.76 -6.45
CA TYR A 91 6.46 8.82 -5.24
C TYR A 91 5.46 9.98 -5.36
N ASP A 92 4.26 9.68 -5.86
CA ASP A 92 3.21 10.68 -6.03
C ASP A 92 2.29 10.75 -4.79
N LEU A 93 2.73 11.54 -3.81
CA LEU A 93 1.94 11.78 -2.59
C LEU A 93 0.65 12.57 -2.85
N ALA A 94 0.57 13.33 -3.95
CA ALA A 94 -0.65 14.07 -4.28
C ALA A 94 -1.75 13.11 -4.73
N THR A 95 -1.41 12.17 -5.61
CA THR A 95 -2.33 11.10 -6.01
C THR A 95 -2.73 10.23 -4.81
N GLN A 96 -1.79 9.85 -3.94
CA GLN A 96 -2.13 9.12 -2.70
C GLN A 96 -3.10 9.91 -1.79
N PHE A 97 -2.86 11.21 -1.63
CA PHE A 97 -3.73 12.10 -0.85
C PHE A 97 -5.16 12.12 -1.43
N ASP A 98 -5.28 12.27 -2.76
CA ASP A 98 -6.58 12.30 -3.43
C ASP A 98 -7.31 10.95 -3.38
N VAL A 99 -6.59 9.83 -3.56
CA VAL A 99 -7.16 8.48 -3.42
C VAL A 99 -7.73 8.28 -2.02
N MET A 100 -6.95 8.54 -0.97
CA MET A 100 -7.40 8.39 0.41
C MET A 100 -8.62 9.27 0.72
N ARG A 101 -8.63 10.51 0.22
CA ARG A 101 -9.78 11.42 0.35
C ARG A 101 -11.00 10.85 -0.37
N VAL A 102 -10.87 10.42 -1.62
CA VAL A 102 -11.97 9.88 -2.42
C VAL A 102 -12.57 8.64 -1.76
N VAL A 103 -11.75 7.72 -1.25
CA VAL A 103 -12.24 6.54 -0.53
C VAL A 103 -12.97 6.95 0.74
N GLY A 104 -12.41 7.85 1.55
CA GLY A 104 -13.06 8.34 2.77
C GLY A 104 -14.36 9.11 2.55
N GLU A 105 -14.54 9.74 1.38
CA GLU A 105 -15.74 10.50 1.02
C GLU A 105 -16.84 9.64 0.38
N ASN A 106 -16.48 8.53 -0.27
CA ASN A 106 -17.41 7.71 -1.06
C ASN A 106 -17.68 6.32 -0.45
N THR A 107 -17.02 5.97 0.65
CA THR A 107 -17.20 4.70 1.36
C THR A 107 -17.42 4.93 2.85
N ARG A 108 -17.75 3.87 3.58
CA ARG A 108 -17.78 3.78 5.05
C ARG A 108 -16.50 3.16 5.60
N LEU A 109 -15.52 2.89 4.74
CA LEU A 109 -14.28 2.25 5.13
C LEU A 109 -13.49 3.16 6.07
N PRO A 110 -12.82 2.57 7.07
CA PRO A 110 -11.96 3.33 7.94
C PRO A 110 -10.66 3.64 7.19
N VAL A 111 -10.61 4.74 6.44
CA VAL A 111 -9.36 5.25 5.87
C VAL A 111 -8.86 6.40 6.75
N PRO A 112 -7.56 6.45 7.09
CA PRO A 112 -7.01 7.59 7.81
C PRO A 112 -7.35 8.91 7.11
N ARG A 113 -7.97 9.83 7.84
CA ARG A 113 -8.35 11.11 7.25
C ARG A 113 -7.09 11.92 6.93
N VAL A 114 -6.84 12.10 5.64
CA VAL A 114 -5.81 13.03 5.16
C VAL A 114 -6.17 14.46 5.56
N ARG A 115 -5.19 15.21 6.05
CA ARG A 115 -5.37 16.55 6.59
C ARG A 115 -4.69 17.60 5.73
N TRP A 116 -3.42 17.38 5.40
CA TRP A 116 -2.59 18.32 4.67
C TRP A 116 -1.62 17.59 3.75
N LEU A 117 -1.26 18.25 2.65
CA LEU A 117 -0.23 17.83 1.72
C LEU A 117 0.75 18.99 1.56
N GLU A 118 2.03 18.71 1.69
CA GLU A 118 3.12 19.65 1.43
C GLU A 118 4.03 19.07 0.35
N GLN A 119 4.18 19.81 -0.74
CA GLN A 119 4.97 19.39 -1.90
C GLN A 119 6.36 20.06 -1.93
N ASP A 120 6.58 21.12 -1.15
CA ASP A 120 7.88 21.78 -1.09
C ASP A 120 8.86 21.00 -0.18
N PRO A 121 9.91 20.36 -0.74
CA PRO A 121 10.89 19.64 0.06
C PRO A 121 11.71 20.57 0.97
N ALA A 122 11.71 21.89 0.76
CA ALA A 122 12.42 22.82 1.65
C ALA A 122 11.85 22.81 3.08
N ILE A 123 10.61 22.37 3.28
CA ILE A 123 9.94 22.41 4.60
C ILE A 123 10.47 21.35 5.55
N LEU A 124 10.55 20.08 5.14
CA LEU A 124 11.04 18.96 5.98
C LEU A 124 12.15 18.12 5.33
N GLY A 125 12.67 18.53 4.19
CA GLY A 125 13.70 17.79 3.43
C GLY A 125 13.13 16.81 2.39
N ALA A 126 11.81 16.63 2.36
CA ALA A 126 11.09 15.87 1.33
C ALA A 126 9.60 16.32 1.31
N PRO A 127 8.87 16.09 0.20
CA PRO A 127 7.42 16.18 0.20
C PRO A 127 6.81 15.24 1.24
N PHE A 128 5.69 15.64 1.84
CA PHE A 128 5.01 14.85 2.85
C PHE A 128 3.51 15.09 2.89
N LEU A 129 2.76 14.07 3.29
CA LEU A 129 1.35 14.18 3.65
C LEU A 129 1.18 13.97 5.15
N VAL A 130 0.18 14.64 5.74
CA VAL A 130 -0.22 14.48 7.13
C VAL A 130 -1.63 13.93 7.19
N MET A 131 -1.81 12.88 7.98
CA MET A 131 -3.10 12.20 8.18
C MET A 131 -3.32 11.88 9.65
N ASP A 132 -4.58 11.57 10.02
CA ASP A 132 -4.88 11.05 11.35
C ASP A 132 -4.16 9.72 11.61
N ARG A 133 -3.65 9.53 12.82
CA ARG A 133 -3.11 8.25 13.26
C ARG A 133 -4.24 7.28 13.54
N ALA A 134 -4.27 6.18 12.81
CA ALA A 134 -5.19 5.09 13.08
C ALA A 134 -4.63 4.14 14.14
N SER A 135 -5.52 3.48 14.87
CA SER A 135 -5.22 2.47 15.88
C SER A 135 -5.60 1.08 15.39
N GLY A 136 -4.86 0.06 15.83
CA GLY A 136 -5.15 -1.33 15.53
C GLY A 136 -3.86 -2.12 15.28
N ARG A 137 -3.99 -3.37 14.86
CA ARG A 137 -2.87 -4.25 14.58
C ARG A 137 -3.04 -4.86 13.19
N ALA A 138 -1.99 -4.85 12.39
CA ALA A 138 -1.94 -5.61 11.15
C ALA A 138 -1.37 -7.03 11.40
N PRO A 139 -1.72 -8.04 10.58
CA PRO A 139 -0.92 -9.23 10.38
C PRO A 139 0.48 -8.83 9.89
N VAL A 140 1.54 -9.42 10.46
CA VAL A 140 2.93 -9.02 10.20
C VAL A 140 3.47 -9.77 8.98
N ASP A 141 4.30 -9.11 8.17
CA ASP A 141 4.94 -9.73 6.99
C ASP A 141 6.32 -10.33 7.28
N ASN A 142 6.96 -9.95 8.41
CA ASN A 142 8.28 -10.46 8.79
C ASN A 142 8.43 -10.68 10.32
N PRO A 143 8.48 -11.94 10.80
CA PRO A 143 8.13 -13.14 10.04
C PRO A 143 6.66 -13.08 9.57
N PRO A 144 6.32 -13.69 8.42
CA PRO A 144 4.93 -13.69 7.93
C PRO A 144 3.95 -14.28 8.94
N TYR A 145 2.73 -13.74 8.98
CA TYR A 145 1.67 -14.09 9.94
C TYR A 145 1.23 -15.57 9.94
N VAL A 146 1.69 -16.36 8.98
CA VAL A 146 1.48 -17.82 8.90
C VAL A 146 2.48 -18.61 9.75
N PHE A 147 3.55 -17.98 10.23
CA PHE A 147 4.55 -18.58 11.12
C PHE A 147 4.27 -18.30 12.59
N ASP A 148 3.81 -17.09 12.90
CA ASP A 148 3.52 -16.64 14.25
C ASP A 148 2.57 -15.44 14.22
N GLY A 149 1.94 -15.14 15.36
CA GLY A 149 1.15 -13.95 15.57
C GLY A 149 -0.34 -14.21 15.76
N TRP A 150 -1.05 -13.12 16.09
CA TRP A 150 -2.42 -13.16 16.57
C TRP A 150 -3.42 -13.76 15.57
N LEU A 151 -3.17 -13.65 14.26
CA LEU A 151 -4.01 -14.24 13.23
C LEU A 151 -3.86 -15.78 13.21
N LEU A 152 -2.65 -16.30 13.36
CA LEU A 152 -2.39 -17.74 13.44
C LEU A 152 -3.05 -18.36 14.70
N GLU A 153 -3.04 -17.61 15.81
CA GLU A 153 -3.59 -18.05 17.11
C GLU A 153 -5.12 -17.94 17.20
N MET A 154 -5.78 -17.25 16.26
CA MET A 154 -7.24 -17.09 16.25
C MET A 154 -7.96 -18.43 16.05
N ALA A 155 -9.17 -18.54 16.62
CA ALA A 155 -10.05 -19.65 16.29
C ALA A 155 -10.47 -19.56 14.81
N ALA A 156 -10.70 -20.71 14.17
CA ALA A 156 -11.10 -20.78 12.76
C ALA A 156 -12.34 -19.91 12.42
N GLU A 157 -13.26 -19.71 13.37
CA GLU A 157 -14.41 -18.81 13.18
C GLU A 157 -13.97 -17.33 13.09
N GLN A 158 -13.03 -16.90 13.94
CA GLN A 158 -12.50 -15.54 13.92
C GLN A 158 -11.64 -15.29 12.67
N GLN A 159 -10.92 -16.31 12.20
CA GLN A 159 -10.20 -16.24 10.93
C GLN A 159 -11.18 -16.06 9.75
N ARG A 160 -12.31 -16.76 9.75
CA ARG A 160 -13.39 -16.55 8.77
C ARG A 160 -13.99 -15.14 8.86
N GLU A 161 -14.32 -14.66 10.06
CA GLU A 161 -14.82 -13.30 10.25
C GLU A 161 -13.82 -12.24 9.72
N LEU A 162 -12.52 -12.44 9.96
CA LEU A 162 -11.48 -11.55 9.46
C LEU A 162 -11.37 -11.62 7.93
N ARG A 163 -11.41 -12.83 7.33
CA ARG A 163 -11.48 -12.97 5.88
C ARG A 163 -12.67 -12.19 5.34
N ASP A 164 -13.85 -12.43 5.89
CA ASP A 164 -15.09 -11.84 5.42
C ASP A 164 -15.04 -10.31 5.49
N ALA A 165 -14.51 -9.76 6.58
CA ALA A 165 -14.32 -8.32 6.74
C ALA A 165 -13.28 -7.76 5.75
N SER A 166 -12.22 -8.51 5.43
CA SER A 166 -11.18 -8.09 4.50
C SER A 166 -11.65 -8.10 3.05
N VAL A 167 -12.42 -9.12 2.65
CA VAL A 167 -13.05 -9.16 1.32
C VAL A 167 -14.09 -8.06 1.18
N ALA A 168 -14.81 -7.72 2.25
CA ALA A 168 -15.74 -6.58 2.26
C ALA A 168 -15.05 -5.23 2.04
N VAL A 169 -13.81 -5.05 2.52
CA VAL A 169 -13.00 -3.87 2.22
C VAL A 169 -12.78 -3.75 0.71
N LEU A 170 -12.31 -4.81 0.05
CA LEU A 170 -12.10 -4.81 -1.41
C LEU A 170 -13.40 -4.50 -2.16
N ALA A 171 -14.48 -5.20 -1.81
CA ALA A 171 -15.79 -5.02 -2.44
C ALA A 171 -16.29 -3.57 -2.34
N GLU A 172 -16.12 -2.93 -1.18
CA GLU A 172 -16.58 -1.55 -0.97
C GLU A 172 -15.72 -0.52 -1.72
N ILE A 173 -14.40 -0.71 -1.81
CA ILE A 173 -13.52 0.15 -2.64
C ILE A 173 -13.94 0.03 -4.11
N HIS A 174 -14.16 -1.18 -4.60
CA HIS A 174 -14.47 -1.44 -6.00
C HIS A 174 -15.87 -0.94 -6.42
N GLN A 175 -16.73 -0.58 -5.46
CA GLN A 175 -18.06 0.00 -5.71
C GLN A 175 -18.05 1.54 -5.82
N ILE A 176 -16.90 2.20 -5.64
CA ILE A 176 -16.79 3.66 -5.83
C ILE A 176 -17.20 4.02 -7.27
N PRO A 177 -18.21 4.88 -7.48
CA PRO A 177 -18.72 5.15 -8.82
C PRO A 177 -17.80 6.11 -9.59
N ARG A 178 -17.46 5.75 -10.82
CA ARG A 178 -16.65 6.57 -11.75
C ARG A 178 -15.30 6.99 -11.14
N PRO A 179 -14.47 6.04 -10.69
CA PRO A 179 -13.24 6.35 -9.96
C PRO A 179 -12.25 7.19 -10.79
N ALA A 180 -12.19 6.99 -12.11
CA ALA A 180 -11.38 7.78 -13.03
C ALA A 180 -11.78 9.27 -13.08
N ASP A 181 -13.07 9.61 -12.87
CA ASP A 181 -13.53 11.01 -12.78
C ASP A 181 -13.12 11.64 -11.44
N LEU A 182 -13.05 10.83 -10.38
CA LEU A 182 -12.79 11.28 -9.01
C LEU A 182 -11.28 11.46 -8.74
N VAL A 183 -10.44 10.63 -9.38
CA VAL A 183 -8.98 10.69 -9.31
C VAL A 183 -8.42 10.73 -10.73
N ALA A 184 -8.51 11.90 -11.37
CA ALA A 184 -8.14 12.07 -12.77
C ALA A 184 -6.66 11.76 -13.09
N SER A 185 -5.76 11.82 -12.11
CA SER A 185 -4.36 11.44 -12.28
C SER A 185 -4.15 9.95 -12.53
N LEU A 186 -5.11 9.10 -12.15
CA LEU A 186 -5.08 7.64 -12.38
C LEU A 186 -5.85 7.22 -13.63
N ALA A 187 -6.57 8.15 -14.28
CA ALA A 187 -7.41 7.83 -15.42
C ALA A 187 -6.56 7.37 -16.62
N PRO A 188 -6.84 6.21 -17.22
CA PRO A 188 -6.26 5.83 -18.49
C PRO A 188 -6.59 6.89 -19.55
N ALA A 189 -5.69 7.12 -20.50
CA ALA A 189 -5.98 8.02 -21.61
C ALA A 189 -7.17 7.52 -22.44
N ASP A 190 -7.92 8.45 -23.05
CA ASP A 190 -9.14 8.15 -23.79
C ASP A 190 -8.95 7.00 -24.81
N GLY A 191 -9.77 5.96 -24.66
CA GLY A 191 -9.76 4.79 -25.55
C GLY A 191 -8.68 3.74 -25.25
N MET A 192 -7.88 3.93 -24.20
CA MET A 192 -6.95 2.90 -23.71
C MET A 192 -7.62 1.96 -22.71
N SER A 193 -7.25 0.69 -22.75
CA SER A 193 -7.66 -0.29 -21.73
C SER A 193 -6.87 -0.04 -20.44
N ALA A 194 -7.56 0.06 -19.31
CA ALA A 194 -6.93 0.22 -17.99
C ALA A 194 -5.95 -0.91 -17.69
N LEU A 195 -6.30 -2.16 -18.01
CA LEU A 195 -5.39 -3.30 -17.85
C LEU A 195 -4.13 -3.17 -18.69
N ARG A 196 -4.25 -2.73 -19.95
CA ARG A 196 -3.08 -2.52 -20.83
C ARG A 196 -2.17 -1.42 -20.28
N VAL A 197 -2.73 -0.27 -19.90
CA VAL A 197 -1.97 0.81 -19.28
C VAL A 197 -1.22 0.30 -18.06
N HIS A 198 -1.91 -0.41 -17.16
CA HIS A 198 -1.32 -0.91 -15.94
C HIS A 198 -0.19 -1.93 -16.21
N VAL A 199 -0.34 -2.86 -17.16
CA VAL A 199 0.72 -3.82 -17.53
C VAL A 199 1.93 -3.11 -18.16
N ASP A 200 1.70 -2.13 -19.03
CA ASP A 200 2.75 -1.36 -19.67
C ASP A 200 3.54 -0.53 -18.63
N GLU A 201 2.87 0.00 -17.60
CA GLU A 201 3.50 0.66 -16.46
C GLU A 201 4.36 -0.29 -15.62
N GLN A 202 3.92 -1.53 -15.39
CA GLN A 202 4.75 -2.54 -14.71
C GLN A 202 5.98 -2.91 -15.53
N ARG A 203 5.87 -2.99 -16.86
CA ARG A 203 7.03 -3.20 -17.74
C ARG A 203 8.01 -2.03 -17.64
N ALA A 204 7.52 -0.80 -17.73
CA ALA A 204 8.34 0.40 -17.58
C ALA A 204 9.01 0.47 -16.19
N TYR A 205 8.31 0.06 -15.14
CA TYR A 205 8.86 -0.05 -13.79
C TYR A 205 10.02 -1.06 -13.75
N TYR A 206 9.84 -2.28 -14.27
CA TYR A 206 10.91 -3.28 -14.33
C TYR A 206 12.11 -2.79 -15.15
N GLU A 207 11.90 -2.21 -16.33
CA GLU A 207 12.97 -1.63 -17.15
C GLU A 207 13.73 -0.51 -16.43
N TRP A 208 13.04 0.30 -15.63
CA TRP A 208 13.68 1.28 -14.76
C TRP A 208 14.57 0.62 -13.70
N THR A 209 14.14 -0.49 -13.08
CA THR A 209 14.94 -1.19 -12.05
C THR A 209 16.26 -1.74 -12.58
N THR A 210 16.36 -2.00 -13.89
CA THR A 210 17.51 -2.63 -14.55
C THR A 210 18.31 -1.65 -15.40
N ARG A 211 17.87 -0.40 -15.57
CA ARG A 211 18.47 0.59 -16.49
C ARG A 211 19.95 0.87 -16.23
N GLU A 212 20.40 0.82 -14.98
CA GLU A 212 21.77 1.19 -14.60
C GLU A 212 22.81 0.15 -15.02
N ASP A 213 22.47 -1.14 -14.97
CA ASP A 213 23.41 -2.25 -15.21
C ASP A 213 22.97 -3.23 -16.31
N GLY A 214 21.75 -3.10 -16.82
CA GLY A 214 21.19 -3.97 -17.85
C GLY A 214 20.93 -5.40 -17.37
N MET A 215 20.85 -5.64 -16.05
CA MET A 215 20.61 -6.98 -15.51
C MET A 215 19.19 -7.45 -15.86
N ALA A 216 19.08 -8.44 -16.73
CA ALA A 216 17.83 -9.14 -16.98
C ALA A 216 17.58 -10.20 -15.91
N ILE A 217 16.32 -10.35 -15.50
CA ILE A 217 15.85 -11.38 -14.58
C ILE A 217 14.96 -12.34 -15.40
N PRO A 218 15.50 -13.49 -15.86
CA PRO A 218 14.84 -14.36 -16.82
C PRO A 218 13.41 -14.77 -16.45
N VAL A 219 13.11 -15.03 -15.17
CA VAL A 219 11.75 -15.40 -14.73
C VAL A 219 10.74 -14.25 -14.93
N ILE A 220 11.17 -13.00 -14.73
CA ILE A 220 10.32 -11.82 -14.94
C ILE A 220 10.04 -11.63 -16.43
N GLU A 221 11.06 -11.78 -17.29
CA GLU A 221 10.89 -11.69 -18.76
C GLU A 221 9.91 -12.74 -19.27
N ARG A 222 10.07 -14.00 -18.84
CA ARG A 222 9.16 -15.09 -19.24
C ARG A 222 7.75 -14.86 -18.72
N ALA A 223 7.59 -14.30 -17.52
CA ALA A 223 6.28 -13.98 -16.97
C ALA A 223 5.61 -12.85 -17.77
N PHE A 224 6.35 -11.83 -18.21
CA PHE A 224 5.84 -10.84 -19.16
C PHE A 224 5.41 -11.47 -20.49
N ASP A 225 6.20 -12.39 -21.06
CA ASP A 225 5.82 -13.11 -22.28
C ASP A 225 4.53 -13.93 -22.08
N TRP A 226 4.39 -14.58 -20.91
CA TRP A 226 3.18 -15.32 -20.56
C TRP A 226 1.95 -14.40 -20.47
N ILE A 227 2.09 -13.21 -19.85
CA ILE A 227 1.01 -12.22 -19.75
C ILE A 227 0.55 -11.75 -21.13
N GLU A 228 1.46 -11.52 -22.07
CA GLU A 228 1.09 -11.14 -23.45
C GLU A 228 0.39 -12.28 -24.19
N ALA A 229 0.81 -13.53 -23.96
CA ALA A 229 0.24 -14.71 -24.61
C ALA A 229 -1.16 -15.09 -24.09
N HIS A 230 -1.47 -14.74 -22.83
CA HIS A 230 -2.70 -15.15 -22.13
C HIS A 230 -3.63 -13.99 -21.83
N TRP A 231 -3.52 -12.88 -22.57
CA TRP A 231 -4.34 -11.69 -22.36
C TRP A 231 -5.85 -12.04 -22.33
N PRO A 232 -6.61 -11.60 -21.31
CA PRO A 232 -8.01 -11.94 -21.19
C PRO A 232 -8.83 -11.34 -22.34
N ALA A 233 -9.77 -12.13 -22.88
CA ALA A 233 -10.61 -11.70 -23.99
C ALA A 233 -11.60 -10.61 -23.57
N GLU A 234 -12.07 -10.66 -22.31
CA GLU A 234 -12.94 -9.67 -21.69
C GLU A 234 -12.41 -9.35 -20.30
N THR A 235 -12.32 -8.07 -19.96
CA THR A 235 -11.93 -7.64 -18.60
C THR A 235 -13.16 -7.45 -17.71
N GLY A 236 -12.96 -7.53 -16.40
CA GLY A 236 -13.92 -7.02 -15.42
C GLY A 236 -14.13 -5.50 -15.53
N PRO A 237 -15.01 -4.92 -14.69
CA PRO A 237 -15.17 -3.47 -14.65
C PRO A 237 -13.87 -2.79 -14.18
N ASP A 238 -13.55 -1.65 -14.78
CA ASP A 238 -12.48 -0.78 -14.30
C ASP A 238 -12.94 -0.10 -13.01
N VAL A 239 -12.21 -0.33 -11.93
CA VAL A 239 -12.50 0.17 -10.58
C VAL A 239 -11.32 0.96 -10.05
N LEU A 240 -11.49 1.60 -8.88
CA LEU A 240 -10.34 2.04 -8.10
C LEU A 240 -9.68 0.78 -7.51
N SER A 241 -8.56 0.36 -8.09
CA SER A 241 -7.70 -0.67 -7.52
C SER A 241 -6.88 -0.03 -6.39
N TRP A 242 -6.91 -0.66 -5.22
CA TRP A 242 -6.11 -0.30 -4.06
C TRP A 242 -4.61 -0.53 -4.33
N GLY A 243 -4.26 -1.57 -5.09
CA GLY A 243 -2.89 -1.80 -5.52
C GLY A 243 -2.15 -2.80 -4.63
N ASP A 244 -1.72 -2.39 -3.43
CA ASP A 244 -1.14 -3.31 -2.42
C ASP A 244 -2.23 -3.91 -1.52
N ALA A 245 -3.18 -4.57 -2.18
CA ALA A 245 -4.42 -5.04 -1.59
C ALA A 245 -4.25 -6.31 -0.76
N ARG A 246 -3.76 -6.19 0.48
CA ARG A 246 -3.49 -7.33 1.36
C ARG A 246 -3.79 -7.01 2.83
N ILE A 247 -4.08 -8.06 3.61
CA ILE A 247 -4.45 -7.90 5.02
C ILE A 247 -3.36 -7.27 5.89
N GLY A 248 -2.08 -7.39 5.50
CA GLY A 248 -0.96 -6.72 6.18
C GLY A 248 -1.04 -5.18 6.12
N ASN A 249 -1.85 -4.63 5.21
CA ASN A 249 -2.13 -3.20 5.11
C ASN A 249 -3.51 -2.80 5.66
N ILE A 250 -4.16 -3.71 6.39
CA ILE A 250 -5.38 -3.43 7.14
C ILE A 250 -5.03 -3.50 8.63
N LEU A 251 -5.36 -2.44 9.38
CA LEU A 251 -5.33 -2.50 10.83
C LEU A 251 -6.65 -3.09 11.33
N TYR A 252 -6.57 -3.94 12.35
CA TYR A 252 -7.72 -4.57 12.98
C TYR A 252 -7.78 -4.32 14.48
N GLU A 253 -9.02 -4.28 15.00
CA GLU A 253 -9.34 -4.53 16.40
C GLU A 253 -10.19 -5.82 16.46
N GLY A 254 -9.57 -6.92 16.92
CA GLY A 254 -10.16 -8.25 16.75
C GLY A 254 -10.25 -8.60 15.26
N THR A 255 -11.45 -8.82 14.75
CA THR A 255 -11.74 -9.12 13.34
C THR A 255 -12.25 -7.90 12.56
N THR A 256 -12.42 -6.76 13.23
CA THR A 256 -12.98 -5.53 12.63
C THR A 256 -11.86 -4.64 12.06
N PRO A 257 -11.90 -4.28 10.76
CA PRO A 257 -11.00 -3.30 10.18
C PRO A 257 -11.15 -1.94 10.85
N THR A 258 -10.03 -1.30 11.19
CA THR A 258 -9.94 0.03 11.81
C THR A 258 -9.10 1.01 11.00
N ALA A 259 -8.35 0.52 10.00
CA ALA A 259 -7.67 1.36 9.02
C ALA A 259 -7.37 0.57 7.74
N VAL A 260 -7.57 1.16 6.57
CA VAL A 260 -7.03 0.66 5.29
C VAL A 260 -5.88 1.58 4.87
N LEU A 261 -4.68 1.01 4.78
CA LEU A 261 -3.43 1.72 4.62
C LEU A 261 -2.83 1.48 3.23
N ASP A 262 -1.74 2.17 2.97
CA ASP A 262 -0.85 1.93 1.84
C ASP A 262 -1.48 2.00 0.44
N TRP A 263 -1.70 3.22 -0.03
CA TRP A 263 -2.36 3.54 -1.30
C TRP A 263 -1.36 3.92 -2.40
N GLU A 264 -0.07 3.62 -2.23
CA GLU A 264 0.98 4.07 -3.16
C GLU A 264 0.94 3.38 -4.52
N MET A 265 0.31 2.21 -4.59
CA MET A 265 0.13 1.43 -5.82
C MET A 265 -1.30 1.54 -6.39
N ALA A 266 -2.11 2.49 -5.89
CA ALA A 266 -3.48 2.65 -6.33
C ALA A 266 -3.54 3.04 -7.81
N ALA A 267 -4.50 2.46 -8.54
CA ALA A 267 -4.66 2.64 -9.97
C ALA A 267 -6.12 2.53 -10.40
N ILE A 268 -6.41 2.88 -11.65
CA ILE A 268 -7.63 2.41 -12.32
C ILE A 268 -7.27 1.12 -13.06
N ALA A 269 -7.90 0.02 -12.67
CA ALA A 269 -7.66 -1.30 -13.25
C ALA A 269 -8.89 -2.21 -13.07
N PRO A 270 -8.96 -3.35 -13.77
CA PRO A 270 -9.97 -4.37 -13.48
C PRO A 270 -9.88 -4.83 -12.02
N ALA A 271 -11.04 -5.05 -11.38
CA ALA A 271 -11.12 -5.48 -9.98
C ALA A 271 -10.30 -6.73 -9.67
N GLU A 272 -10.12 -7.60 -10.67
CA GLU A 272 -9.35 -8.83 -10.54
C GLU A 272 -7.86 -8.60 -10.32
N VAL A 273 -7.32 -7.41 -10.62
CA VAL A 273 -5.93 -7.04 -10.27
C VAL A 273 -5.72 -7.07 -8.76
N ASP A 274 -6.66 -6.52 -7.99
CA ASP A 274 -6.59 -6.53 -6.52
C ASP A 274 -6.93 -7.92 -5.95
N LEU A 275 -7.92 -8.63 -6.51
CA LEU A 275 -8.26 -9.98 -6.06
C LEU A 275 -7.10 -10.97 -6.28
N GLY A 276 -6.46 -10.89 -7.45
CA GLY A 276 -5.27 -11.67 -7.77
C GLY A 276 -4.14 -11.36 -6.78
N TRP A 277 -3.89 -10.09 -6.48
CA TRP A 277 -2.89 -9.66 -5.51
C TRP A 277 -3.18 -10.19 -4.09
N PHE A 278 -4.41 -10.02 -3.63
CA PHE A 278 -4.87 -10.42 -2.31
C PHE A 278 -4.68 -11.93 -2.06
N LEU A 279 -5.12 -12.75 -3.02
CA LEU A 279 -4.98 -14.21 -2.94
C LEU A 279 -3.52 -14.65 -3.09
N TYR A 280 -2.79 -14.05 -4.04
CA TYR A 280 -1.39 -14.37 -4.30
C TYR A 280 -0.50 -14.16 -3.06
N PHE A 281 -0.70 -13.05 -2.34
CA PHE A 281 0.09 -12.76 -1.13
C PHE A 281 -0.10 -13.79 -0.03
N HIS A 282 -1.33 -14.26 0.17
CA HIS A 282 -1.59 -15.30 1.15
C HIS A 282 -0.90 -16.61 0.77
N ASP A 283 -1.08 -17.04 -0.47
CA ASP A 283 -0.51 -18.30 -0.96
C ASP A 283 1.02 -18.27 -0.96
N LEU A 284 1.62 -17.12 -1.30
CA LEU A 284 3.06 -16.91 -1.19
C LEU A 284 3.56 -17.19 0.24
N PHE A 285 2.86 -16.66 1.25
CA PHE A 285 3.21 -16.92 2.64
C PHE A 285 2.97 -18.38 3.04
N GLN A 286 1.87 -19.01 2.59
CA GLN A 286 1.64 -20.43 2.83
C GLN A 286 2.72 -21.32 2.20
N ASP A 287 3.10 -21.07 0.95
CA ASP A 287 4.18 -21.78 0.26
C ASP A 287 5.49 -21.66 1.05
N LEU A 288 5.78 -20.47 1.59
CA LEU A 288 6.94 -20.27 2.45
C LEU A 288 6.83 -21.07 3.76
N ALA A 289 5.67 -21.06 4.42
CA ALA A 289 5.45 -21.86 5.63
C ALA A 289 5.67 -23.35 5.38
N VAL A 290 5.09 -23.89 4.30
CA VAL A 290 5.23 -25.30 3.90
C VAL A 290 6.68 -25.63 3.60
N ALA A 291 7.42 -24.75 2.91
CA ALA A 291 8.85 -24.96 2.62
C ALA A 291 9.71 -25.04 3.90
N PHE A 292 9.29 -24.40 4.99
CA PHE A 292 9.90 -24.46 6.32
C PHE A 292 9.27 -25.51 7.24
N GLU A 293 8.44 -26.43 6.71
CA GLU A 293 7.74 -27.48 7.47
C GLU A 293 6.74 -26.94 8.52
N PHE A 294 6.23 -25.72 8.33
CA PHE A 294 5.14 -25.14 9.11
C PHE A 294 3.79 -25.36 8.41
N PRO A 295 2.73 -25.74 9.15
CA PRO A 295 1.41 -26.00 8.56
C PRO A 295 0.68 -24.73 8.09
N GLY A 296 1.03 -23.56 8.63
CA GLY A 296 0.39 -22.29 8.31
C GLY A 296 -1.12 -22.30 8.57
N ILE A 297 -1.85 -21.55 7.74
CA ILE A 297 -3.32 -21.38 7.82
C ILE A 297 -3.96 -21.39 6.42
N PRO A 298 -3.76 -22.46 5.62
CA PRO A 298 -4.07 -22.47 4.19
C PRO A 298 -5.55 -22.33 3.85
N HIS A 299 -6.43 -22.46 4.84
CA HIS A 299 -7.88 -22.42 4.67
C HIS A 299 -8.48 -21.02 4.81
N VAL A 300 -7.69 -20.01 5.23
CA VAL A 300 -8.23 -18.69 5.61
C VAL A 300 -8.67 -17.89 4.40
N PHE A 301 -7.98 -18.01 3.27
CA PHE A 301 -8.34 -17.34 2.02
C PHE A 301 -8.53 -18.34 0.88
N ASP A 302 -9.40 -19.34 1.09
CA ASP A 302 -9.83 -20.21 0.00
C ASP A 302 -10.36 -19.36 -1.17
N HIS A 303 -9.83 -19.60 -2.36
CA HIS A 303 -10.11 -18.77 -3.53
C HIS A 303 -11.59 -18.78 -3.89
N GLY A 304 -12.26 -19.94 -3.76
CA GLY A 304 -13.68 -20.08 -4.07
C GLY A 304 -14.56 -19.30 -3.11
N GLU A 305 -14.26 -19.38 -1.80
CA GLU A 305 -15.00 -18.64 -0.78
C GLU A 305 -14.80 -17.12 -0.91
N VAL A 306 -13.57 -16.67 -1.20
CA VAL A 306 -13.27 -15.25 -1.44
C VAL A 306 -14.01 -14.72 -2.67
N VAL A 307 -13.98 -15.47 -3.77
CA VAL A 307 -14.69 -15.10 -5.01
C VAL A 307 -16.20 -15.07 -4.78
N GLU A 308 -16.78 -16.14 -4.22
CA GLU A 308 -18.23 -16.22 -3.96
C GLU A 308 -18.70 -15.04 -3.11
N GLN A 309 -17.96 -14.71 -2.05
CA GLN A 309 -18.28 -13.58 -1.22
C GLN A 309 -18.17 -12.26 -1.99
N TYR A 310 -17.08 -12.02 -2.71
CA TYR A 310 -16.88 -10.80 -3.48
C TYR A 310 -17.97 -10.59 -4.53
N GLU A 311 -18.31 -11.63 -5.30
CA GLU A 311 -19.39 -11.58 -6.30
C GLU A 311 -20.74 -11.31 -5.65
N SER A 312 -21.02 -11.91 -4.48
CA SER A 312 -22.29 -11.71 -3.77
C SER A 312 -22.48 -10.27 -3.28
N GLN A 313 -21.39 -9.59 -2.91
CA GLN A 313 -21.43 -8.21 -2.40
C GLN A 313 -21.42 -7.18 -3.52
N THR A 314 -20.65 -7.44 -4.57
CA THR A 314 -20.50 -6.50 -5.69
C THR A 314 -21.55 -6.66 -6.78
N GLY A 315 -22.14 -7.85 -6.90
CA GLY A 315 -22.98 -8.23 -8.04
C GLY A 315 -22.22 -8.37 -9.36
N SER A 316 -20.88 -8.28 -9.32
CA SER A 316 -20.01 -8.40 -10.49
C SER A 316 -19.40 -9.79 -10.54
N THR A 317 -19.32 -10.39 -11.73
CA THR A 317 -18.66 -11.68 -11.93
C THR A 317 -17.16 -11.49 -12.06
N VAL A 318 -16.38 -12.27 -11.30
CA VAL A 318 -14.91 -12.32 -11.38
C VAL A 318 -14.51 -13.13 -12.62
N ARG A 319 -13.67 -12.55 -13.48
CA ARG A 319 -13.26 -13.18 -14.75
C ARG A 319 -11.76 -13.42 -14.79
N ASP A 320 -11.38 -14.54 -15.40
CA ASP A 320 -9.97 -14.86 -15.72
C ASP A 320 -9.01 -14.70 -14.53
N LEU A 321 -9.47 -14.97 -13.30
CA LEU A 321 -8.66 -14.83 -12.08
C LEU A 321 -7.28 -15.51 -12.16
N PRO A 322 -7.11 -16.70 -12.81
CA PRO A 322 -5.77 -17.27 -13.00
C PRO A 322 -4.78 -16.34 -13.70
N PHE A 323 -5.22 -15.57 -14.71
CA PHE A 323 -4.37 -14.57 -15.37
C PHE A 323 -3.92 -13.49 -14.37
N TYR A 324 -4.86 -12.95 -13.58
CA TYR A 324 -4.55 -11.89 -12.62
C TYR A 324 -3.71 -12.40 -11.44
N TYR A 325 -3.82 -13.68 -11.09
CA TYR A 325 -2.98 -14.34 -10.09
C TYR A 325 -1.52 -14.44 -10.57
N VAL A 326 -1.30 -14.88 -11.82
CA VAL A 326 0.05 -14.86 -12.43
C VAL A 326 0.58 -13.42 -12.53
N TYR A 327 -0.28 -12.48 -12.91
CA TYR A 327 0.07 -11.06 -12.99
C TYR A 327 0.48 -10.48 -11.63
N ALA A 328 -0.19 -10.86 -10.53
CA ALA A 328 0.22 -10.51 -9.18
C ALA A 328 1.62 -11.05 -8.85
N GLY A 329 1.92 -12.30 -9.23
CA GLY A 329 3.25 -12.89 -9.06
C GLY A 329 4.35 -12.16 -9.84
N LEU A 330 4.06 -11.72 -11.07
CA LEU A 330 4.94 -10.86 -11.87
C LEU A 330 5.19 -9.51 -11.17
N ARG A 331 4.12 -8.80 -10.77
CA ARG A 331 4.22 -7.51 -10.07
C ARG A 331 5.06 -7.63 -8.79
N HIS A 332 4.79 -8.66 -7.99
CA HIS A 332 5.53 -8.91 -6.77
C HIS A 332 6.99 -9.26 -7.05
N ALA A 333 7.29 -9.98 -8.14
CA ALA A 333 8.66 -10.31 -8.53
C ALA A 333 9.51 -9.07 -8.83
N ILE A 334 8.94 -8.07 -9.52
CA ILE A 334 9.62 -6.80 -9.81
C ILE A 334 9.99 -6.08 -8.50
N ILE A 335 9.05 -6.00 -7.55
CA ILE A 335 9.28 -5.37 -6.24
C ILE A 335 10.35 -6.13 -5.44
N MET A 336 10.24 -7.46 -5.35
CA MET A 336 11.21 -8.29 -4.60
C MET A 336 12.61 -8.22 -5.20
N ALA A 337 12.73 -8.24 -6.53
CA ALA A 337 14.00 -8.04 -7.20
C ALA A 337 14.63 -6.69 -6.84
N ARG A 338 13.84 -5.61 -6.85
CA ARG A 338 14.32 -4.28 -6.48
C ARG A 338 14.77 -4.22 -5.02
N ILE A 339 14.00 -4.80 -4.10
CA ILE A 339 14.35 -4.86 -2.67
C ILE A 339 15.60 -5.71 -2.43
N ALA A 340 15.72 -6.88 -3.05
CA ALA A 340 16.91 -7.72 -2.92
C ALA A 340 18.15 -7.00 -3.45
N ARG A 341 18.06 -6.33 -4.60
CA ARG A 341 19.14 -5.49 -5.14
C ARG A 341 19.51 -4.33 -4.22
N ARG A 342 18.51 -3.71 -3.57
CA ARG A 342 18.75 -2.69 -2.54
C ARG A 342 19.56 -3.24 -1.37
N ARG A 343 19.20 -4.41 -0.84
CA ARG A 343 19.94 -5.06 0.26
C ARG A 343 21.38 -5.39 -0.14
N VAL A 344 21.59 -5.83 -1.38
CA VAL A 344 22.94 -6.04 -1.93
C VAL A 344 23.72 -4.74 -2.02
N HIS A 345 23.10 -3.66 -2.52
CA HIS A 345 23.73 -2.35 -2.62
C HIS A 345 24.23 -1.82 -1.27
N PHE A 346 23.46 -2.02 -0.19
CA PHE A 346 23.83 -1.61 1.16
C PHE A 346 24.65 -2.65 1.94
N GLY A 347 24.98 -3.80 1.33
CA GLY A 347 25.79 -4.85 1.96
C GLY A 347 25.06 -5.67 3.04
N GLU A 348 23.73 -5.60 3.07
CA GLU A 348 22.87 -6.38 3.98
C GLU A 348 22.68 -7.83 3.48
N GLN A 349 22.91 -8.06 2.18
CA GLN A 349 22.80 -9.35 1.51
C GLN A 349 23.95 -9.50 0.52
N GLU A 350 24.47 -10.72 0.34
CA GLU A 350 25.37 -11.00 -0.79
C GLU A 350 24.59 -11.08 -2.11
N ALA A 351 25.24 -10.71 -3.21
CA ALA A 351 24.65 -10.88 -4.53
C ALA A 351 24.42 -12.38 -4.80
N PRO A 352 23.20 -12.80 -5.17
CA PRO A 352 22.92 -14.18 -5.52
C PRO A 352 23.71 -14.66 -6.74
N ALA A 353 23.80 -15.97 -6.90
CA ALA A 353 24.55 -16.59 -8.00
C ALA A 353 23.78 -16.53 -9.32
N SER A 354 22.45 -16.60 -9.26
CA SER A 354 21.55 -16.49 -10.41
C SER A 354 20.72 -15.19 -10.34
N PRO A 355 20.45 -14.50 -11.45
CA PRO A 355 19.55 -13.34 -11.46
C PRO A 355 18.14 -13.65 -10.94
N ASP A 356 17.62 -14.87 -11.17
CA ASP A 356 16.28 -15.25 -10.71
C ASP A 356 16.19 -15.34 -9.17
N GLU A 357 17.30 -15.58 -8.48
CA GLU A 357 17.35 -15.62 -7.00
C GLU A 357 17.19 -14.24 -6.34
N TYR A 358 17.22 -13.14 -7.10
CA TYR A 358 16.77 -11.84 -6.60
C TYR A 358 15.26 -11.82 -6.33
N VAL A 359 14.50 -12.73 -6.95
CA VAL A 359 13.07 -12.92 -6.70
C VAL A 359 12.90 -14.08 -5.73
N LEU A 360 12.49 -13.75 -4.50
CA LEU A 360 12.32 -14.73 -3.41
C LEU A 360 11.46 -15.93 -3.83
N HIS A 361 10.38 -15.68 -4.58
CA HIS A 361 9.40 -16.66 -5.01
C HIS A 361 9.57 -17.10 -6.47
N HIS A 362 10.78 -16.99 -7.05
CA HIS A 362 11.00 -17.31 -8.46
C HIS A 362 10.52 -18.72 -8.82
N THR A 363 10.75 -19.73 -7.97
CA THR A 363 10.30 -21.10 -8.24
C THR A 363 8.76 -21.22 -8.28
N MET A 364 8.05 -20.45 -7.46
CA MET A 364 6.57 -20.39 -7.51
C MET A 364 6.12 -19.76 -8.83
N LEU A 365 6.70 -18.61 -9.20
CA LEU A 365 6.38 -17.94 -10.45
C LEU A 365 6.71 -18.80 -11.68
N GLU A 366 7.83 -19.53 -11.66
CA GLU A 366 8.21 -20.48 -12.71
C GLU A 366 7.18 -21.59 -12.90
N ARG A 367 6.62 -22.14 -11.81
CA ARG A 367 5.55 -23.14 -11.91
C ARG A 367 4.30 -22.55 -12.54
N LEU A 368 3.92 -21.33 -12.15
CA LEU A 368 2.72 -20.67 -12.63
C LEU A 368 2.74 -20.32 -14.13
N ILE A 369 3.93 -20.04 -14.68
CA ILE A 369 4.09 -19.68 -16.11
C ILE A 369 4.51 -20.86 -16.99
N ALA A 370 4.67 -22.06 -16.41
CA ALA A 370 4.98 -23.29 -17.14
C ALA A 370 3.74 -23.99 -17.70
N ASP A 371 2.58 -23.71 -17.09
CA ASP A 371 1.25 -24.12 -17.54
C ASP A 371 0.68 -23.13 -18.57
#